data_AF-A0A8T5Y4F9-F1
#
_entry.id   AF-A0A8T5Y4F9-F1
#
_cell.length_a   1.000
_cell.length_b   1.000
_cell.length_c   1.000
_cell.angle_alpha   90.00
_cell.angle_beta   90.00
_cell.angle_gamma   90.00
#
_symmetry.space_group_name_H-M   'P 1'
#
loop_
_entity.id
_entity.type
_entity.pdbx_description
1 polymer ?
#
loop_
_entity_poly.entity_id
_entity_poly.type
_entity_poly.pdbx_seq_one_letter_code
_entity_poly.pdbx_strand_id
1 'polypeptide(L)'
;MTVFFILVAILGTLISEAMFPGELEIGKFILLNFYALLTYYAIGGIGFLASCIATESKHSLSLGLGLPVAFLVLQMLGNSAEQVSWLGNLSLFALFNPDKLVEGSNFIWYAMIALVLIATVLYTSAIAIFNKRDLHV
;
A
#
# COMPACT_ATOMS: atom_id res chain seq x y z
N MET A 1 -8.31 3.42 8.72
CA MET A 1 -7.52 4.15 7.70
C MET A 1 -8.32 4.70 6.54
N THR A 2 -9.36 4.03 6.05
CA THR A 2 -10.23 4.61 5.00
C THR A 2 -10.71 6.02 5.32
N VAL A 3 -11.22 6.22 6.53
CA VAL A 3 -11.66 7.55 7.01
C VAL A 3 -10.53 8.57 6.95
N PHE A 4 -9.30 8.19 7.31
CA PHE A 4 -8.13 9.06 7.22
C PHE A 4 -7.86 9.49 5.77
N PHE A 5 -7.83 8.55 4.81
CA PHE A 5 -7.65 8.88 3.40
C PHE A 5 -8.78 9.75 2.83
N ILE A 6 -10.03 9.51 3.24
CA ILE A 6 -11.18 10.34 2.84
C ILE A 6 -11.00 11.78 3.38
N LEU A 7 -10.62 11.92 4.66
CA LEU A 7 -10.37 13.23 5.26
C LEU A 7 -9.21 13.96 4.57
N VAL A 8 -8.11 13.27 4.29
CA VAL A 8 -6.96 13.85 3.57
C VAL A 8 -7.36 14.28 2.16
N ALA A 9 -8.15 13.48 1.44
CA ALA A 9 -8.62 13.85 0.11
C ALA A 9 -9.53 15.09 0.16
N ILE A 10 -10.49 15.15 1.09
CA ILE A 10 -11.41 16.28 1.22
C ILE A 10 -10.66 17.55 1.63
N LEU A 11 -9.88 17.50 2.71
CA LEU A 11 -9.13 18.65 3.20
C LEU A 11 -8.08 19.12 2.19
N GLY A 12 -7.39 18.17 1.55
CA GLY A 12 -6.41 18.47 0.51
C GLY A 12 -7.03 19.24 -0.65
N THR A 13 -8.16 18.77 -1.19
CA THR A 13 -8.85 19.48 -2.27
C THR A 13 -9.34 20.86 -1.82
N LEU A 14 -9.94 20.98 -0.62
CA LEU A 14 -10.45 22.27 -0.13
C LEU A 14 -9.34 23.30 0.09
N ILE A 15 -8.23 22.89 0.71
CA ILE A 15 -7.11 23.79 1.01
C ILE A 15 -6.41 24.18 -0.30
N SER A 16 -6.17 23.23 -1.19
CA SER A 16 -5.53 23.50 -2.49
C SER A 16 -6.37 24.47 -3.34
N GLU A 17 -7.69 24.29 -3.44
CA GLU A 17 -8.55 25.23 -4.18
C GLU A 17 -8.67 26.59 -3.51
N ALA A 18 -8.60 26.66 -2.17
CA ALA A 18 -8.63 27.94 -1.45
C ALA A 18 -7.33 28.75 -1.62
N MET A 19 -6.18 28.08 -1.72
CA MET A 19 -4.87 28.74 -1.83
C MET A 19 -4.41 28.93 -3.29
N PHE A 20 -4.72 27.97 -4.17
CA PHE A 20 -4.29 27.90 -5.57
C PHE A 20 -5.48 27.47 -6.46
N PRO A 21 -6.45 28.38 -6.68
CA PRO A 21 -7.69 28.06 -7.37
C PRO A 21 -7.44 27.56 -8.79
N GLY A 22 -7.95 26.38 -9.12
CA GLY A 22 -7.88 25.79 -10.46
C GLY A 22 -6.52 25.19 -10.87
N GLU A 23 -5.50 25.22 -10.00
CA GLU A 23 -4.23 24.53 -10.30
C GLU A 23 -4.26 23.03 -9.99
N LEU A 24 -5.18 22.59 -9.13
CA LEU A 24 -5.27 21.19 -8.75
C LEU A 24 -6.12 20.39 -9.74
N GLU A 25 -5.52 19.38 -10.36
CA GLU A 25 -6.29 18.34 -11.06
C GLU A 25 -6.99 17.41 -10.07
N ILE A 26 -8.18 17.81 -9.62
CA ILE A 26 -8.99 17.11 -8.60
C ILE A 26 -9.15 15.62 -8.93
N GLY A 27 -9.42 15.27 -10.19
CA GLY A 27 -9.59 13.89 -10.62
C GLY A 27 -8.34 13.03 -10.39
N LYS A 28 -7.16 13.53 -10.77
CA LYS A 28 -5.88 12.83 -10.55
C LYS A 28 -5.54 12.77 -9.06
N PHE A 29 -5.85 13.81 -8.29
CA PHE A 29 -5.61 13.83 -6.85
C PHE A 29 -6.47 12.79 -6.10
N ILE A 30 -7.76 12.69 -6.42
CA ILE A 30 -8.65 11.66 -5.86
C ILE A 30 -8.14 10.27 -6.25
N LEU A 31 -7.77 10.06 -7.51
CA LEU A 31 -7.25 8.79 -7.99
C LEU A 31 -5.95 8.40 -7.27
N LEU A 32 -5.04 9.36 -7.04
CA LEU A 32 -3.79 9.15 -6.29
C LEU A 32 -4.07 8.73 -4.84
N ASN A 33 -5.02 9.37 -4.17
CA ASN A 33 -5.41 9.00 -2.80
C ASN A 33 -6.04 7.60 -2.75
N PHE A 34 -6.89 7.27 -3.73
CA PHE A 34 -7.47 5.94 -3.83
C PHE A 34 -6.39 4.89 -4.12
N TYR A 35 -5.43 5.21 -4.98
CA TYR A 35 -4.30 4.34 -5.27
C TYR A 35 -3.44 4.07 -4.03
N ALA A 36 -3.14 5.12 -3.26
CA ALA A 36 -2.41 5.02 -2.00
C ALA A 36 -3.17 4.19 -0.95
N LEU A 37 -4.50 4.30 -0.90
CA LEU A 37 -5.35 3.48 -0.04
C LEU A 37 -5.25 1.99 -0.38
N LEU A 38 -5.22 1.63 -1.67
CA LEU A 38 -5.04 0.23 -2.10
C LEU A 38 -3.67 -0.32 -1.68
N THR A 39 -2.61 0.47 -1.86
CA THR A 39 -1.26 0.12 -1.40
C THR A 39 -1.24 -0.10 0.11
N TYR A 40 -1.91 0.78 0.87
CA TYR A 40 -2.03 0.65 2.32
C TYR A 40 -2.73 -0.66 2.70
N TYR A 41 -3.79 -1.06 2.01
CA TYR A 41 -4.46 -2.33 2.27
C TYR A 41 -3.58 -3.54 2.00
N ALA A 42 -2.78 -3.51 0.93
CA ALA A 42 -1.83 -4.59 0.67
C ALA A 42 -0.79 -4.71 1.80
N ILE A 43 -0.24 -3.58 2.26
CA ILE A 43 0.69 -3.54 3.41
C ILE A 43 0.01 -4.01 4.70
N GLY A 44 -1.19 -3.52 4.98
CA GLY A 44 -1.99 -3.91 6.14
C GLY A 44 -2.32 -5.41 6.15
N GLY A 45 -2.57 -5.99 4.97
CA GLY A 45 -2.78 -7.43 4.79
C GLY A 45 -1.55 -8.26 5.22
N ILE A 46 -0.34 -7.79 4.93
CA ILE A 46 0.91 -8.43 5.39
C ILE A 46 0.95 -8.45 6.93
N GLY A 47 0.68 -7.30 7.56
CA GLY A 47 0.63 -7.19 9.02
C GLY A 47 -0.41 -8.11 9.65
N PHE A 48 -1.60 -8.18 9.06
CA PHE A 48 -2.68 -9.04 9.53
C PHE A 48 -2.31 -10.53 9.40
N LEU A 49 -1.78 -10.95 8.25
CA LEU A 49 -1.32 -12.32 8.04
C LEU A 49 -0.22 -12.71 9.04
N ALA A 50 0.76 -11.84 9.26
CA ALA A 50 1.82 -12.05 10.25
C ALA A 50 1.25 -12.20 11.68
N SER A 51 0.20 -11.45 12.02
CA SER A 51 -0.51 -11.58 13.29
C SER A 51 -1.26 -12.90 13.44
N CYS A 52 -1.84 -13.44 12.36
CA CYS A 52 -2.50 -14.74 12.42
C CYS A 52 -1.50 -15.91 12.56
N ILE A 53 -0.32 -15.79 11.92
CA ILE A 53 0.73 -16.82 11.92
C ILE A 53 1.49 -16.85 13.25
N ALA A 54 1.83 -15.69 13.82
CA ALA A 54 2.64 -15.64 15.03
C ALA A 54 1.80 -15.87 16.30
N THR A 55 2.29 -16.75 17.17
CA THR A 55 1.69 -17.04 18.49
C THR A 55 2.05 -15.97 19.52
N GLU A 56 3.28 -15.44 19.43
CA GLU A 56 3.82 -14.42 20.33
C GLU A 56 3.71 -13.02 19.71
N SER A 57 3.19 -12.05 20.47
CA SER A 57 2.95 -10.68 20.01
C SER A 57 4.21 -9.98 19.50
N LYS A 58 5.37 -10.26 20.11
CA LYS A 58 6.68 -9.73 19.65
C LYS A 58 7.09 -10.23 18.26
N HIS A 59 6.79 -11.49 17.93
CA HIS A 59 7.14 -12.06 16.63
C HIS A 59 6.14 -11.64 15.54
N SER A 60 4.87 -11.44 15.90
CA SER A 60 3.87 -10.85 14.99
C SER A 60 4.29 -9.45 14.54
N LEU A 61 4.72 -8.61 15.49
CA LEU A 61 5.05 -7.23 15.23
C LEU A 61 6.31 -7.09 14.36
N SER A 62 7.34 -7.91 14.61
CA SER A 62 8.58 -7.88 13.83
C SER A 62 8.38 -8.36 12.40
N LEU A 63 7.56 -9.40 12.17
CA LEU A 63 7.25 -9.87 10.82
C LEU A 63 6.28 -8.94 10.08
N GLY A 64 5.27 -8.44 10.78
CA GLY A 64 4.22 -7.59 10.20
C GLY A 64 4.73 -6.21 9.76
N LEU A 65 5.69 -5.64 10.49
CA LEU A 65 6.34 -4.37 10.11
C LEU A 65 7.65 -4.57 9.35
N GLY A 66 8.40 -5.63 9.67
CA GLY A 66 9.72 -5.86 9.08
C GLY A 66 9.67 -6.10 7.58
N LEU A 67 8.68 -6.84 7.09
CA LEU A 67 8.56 -7.10 5.65
C LEU A 67 8.19 -5.84 4.84
N PRO A 68 7.18 -5.03 5.23
CA PRO A 68 6.95 -3.73 4.59
C PRO A 68 8.15 -2.79 4.65
N VAL A 69 8.87 -2.74 5.78
CA VAL A 69 10.08 -1.91 5.89
C VAL A 69 11.19 -2.40 4.95
N ALA A 70 11.38 -3.72 4.82
CA ALA A 70 12.34 -4.29 3.87
C ALA A 70 11.97 -3.94 2.42
N PHE A 71 10.68 -4.02 2.05
CA PHE A 71 10.20 -3.55 0.75
C PHE A 71 10.49 -2.07 0.52
N LEU A 72 10.31 -1.22 1.54
CA LEU A 72 10.63 0.20 1.43
C LEU A 72 12.14 0.42 1.16
N VAL A 73 13.01 -0.28 1.90
CA VAL A 73 14.47 -0.18 1.71
C VAL A 73 14.88 -0.65 0.31
N LEU A 74 14.31 -1.77 -0.17
CA LEU A 74 14.56 -2.24 -1.54
C LEU A 74 14.14 -1.21 -2.59
N GLN A 75 12.99 -0.55 -2.39
CA GLN A 75 12.54 0.52 -3.28
C GLN A 75 13.51 1.71 -3.29
N MET A 76 13.97 2.13 -2.11
CA MET A 76 14.93 3.24 -1.98
C MET A 76 16.28 2.91 -2.64
N LEU A 77 16.75 1.68 -2.48
CA LEU A 77 17.96 1.20 -3.14
C LEU A 77 17.79 1.17 -4.67
N GLY A 78 16.66 0.65 -5.16
CA GLY A 78 16.36 0.64 -6.60
C GLY A 78 16.29 2.04 -7.22
N ASN A 79 15.85 3.03 -6.45
CA ASN A 79 15.81 4.42 -6.90
C ASN A 79 17.18 5.14 -6.82
N SER A 80 18.20 4.55 -6.18
CA SER A 80 19.50 5.22 -5.97
C SER A 80 20.43 5.15 -7.18
N ALA A 81 20.44 4.03 -7.92
CA ALA A 81 21.29 3.86 -9.10
C ALA A 81 20.73 2.84 -10.09
N GLU A 82 20.93 3.05 -11.39
CA GLU A 82 20.39 2.18 -12.45
C GLU A 82 20.82 0.72 -12.33
N GLN A 83 22.06 0.47 -11.88
CA GLN A 83 22.63 -0.89 -11.73
C GLN A 83 21.88 -1.74 -10.69
N VAL A 84 21.22 -1.10 -9.72
CA VAL A 84 20.46 -1.75 -8.64
C VAL A 84 18.95 -1.54 -8.77
N SER A 85 18.48 -0.91 -9.85
CA SER A 85 17.06 -0.64 -10.12
C SER A 85 16.17 -1.90 -10.06
N TRP A 86 16.73 -3.06 -10.43
CA TRP A 86 16.04 -4.34 -10.36
C TRP A 86 15.65 -4.75 -8.93
N LEU A 87 16.38 -4.31 -7.89
CA LEU A 87 16.00 -4.55 -6.49
C LEU A 87 14.70 -3.82 -6.14
N GLY A 88 14.53 -2.60 -6.67
CA GLY A 88 13.32 -1.81 -6.47
C GLY A 88 12.09 -2.55 -6.96
N ASN A 89 12.18 -3.20 -8.12
CA ASN A 89 11.06 -3.95 -8.74
C ASN A 89 10.59 -5.16 -7.92
N LEU A 90 11.37 -5.64 -6.94
CA LEU A 90 10.95 -6.69 -6.02
C LEU A 90 10.08 -6.17 -4.86
N SER A 91 10.01 -4.85 -4.71
CA SER A 91 9.23 -4.20 -3.67
C SER A 91 7.75 -4.16 -4.02
N LEU A 92 6.88 -4.36 -3.03
CA LEU A 92 5.46 -4.03 -3.15
C LEU A 92 5.24 -2.55 -3.50
N PHE A 93 6.15 -1.66 -3.08
CA PHE A 93 6.08 -0.24 -3.40
C PHE A 93 6.37 0.06 -4.88
N ALA A 94 6.97 -0.86 -5.63
CA ALA A 94 7.21 -0.67 -7.07
C ALA A 94 5.90 -0.61 -7.87
N LEU A 95 4.84 -1.24 -7.35
CA LEU A 95 3.50 -1.10 -7.90
C LEU A 95 3.06 0.37 -7.79
N PHE A 96 3.20 0.99 -6.61
CA PHE A 96 2.77 2.36 -6.35
C PHE A 96 3.71 3.42 -6.96
N ASN A 97 3.41 3.83 -8.20
CA ASN A 97 4.15 4.86 -8.92
C ASN A 97 3.28 6.09 -9.26
N PRO A 98 3.41 7.20 -8.49
CA PRO A 98 2.68 8.44 -8.73
C PRO A 98 3.06 9.14 -10.04
N ASP A 99 4.32 9.02 -10.50
CA ASP A 99 4.76 9.68 -11.73
C ASP A 99 4.03 9.09 -12.94
N LYS A 100 3.88 7.75 -12.97
CA LYS A 100 3.07 7.04 -13.98
C LYS A 100 1.59 7.46 -13.92
N LEU A 101 1.11 7.88 -12.76
CA LEU A 101 -0.25 8.43 -12.58
C LEU A 101 -0.39 9.80 -13.22
N VAL A 102 0.56 10.68 -13.01
CA VAL A 102 0.57 12.01 -13.63
C VAL A 102 0.73 11.92 -15.15
N GLU A 103 1.55 11.00 -15.62
CA GLU A 103 1.75 10.68 -17.05
C GLU A 103 0.50 10.08 -17.73
N GLY A 104 -0.51 9.64 -16.96
CA GLY A 104 -1.71 8.99 -17.52
C GLY A 104 -1.44 7.59 -18.10
N SER A 105 -0.42 6.90 -17.59
CA SER A 105 -0.04 5.57 -18.10
C SER A 105 -1.08 4.50 -17.75
N ASN A 106 -1.33 3.57 -18.68
CA ASN A 106 -2.17 2.39 -18.40
C ASN A 106 -1.61 1.48 -17.29
N PHE A 107 -0.33 1.61 -16.96
CA PHE A 107 0.32 0.85 -15.89
C PHE A 107 -0.44 0.95 -14.55
N ILE A 108 -0.99 2.12 -14.23
CA ILE A 108 -1.67 2.39 -12.95
C ILE A 108 -2.83 1.40 -12.75
N TRP A 109 -3.63 1.17 -13.79
CA TRP A 109 -4.79 0.29 -13.71
C TRP A 109 -4.38 -1.15 -13.42
N TYR A 110 -3.36 -1.65 -14.11
CA TYR A 110 -2.81 -2.97 -13.87
C TYR A 110 -2.23 -3.09 -12.46
N ALA A 111 -1.52 -2.07 -11.99
CA ALA A 111 -0.94 -2.04 -10.67
C ALA A 111 -2.01 -1.97 -9.56
N MET A 112 -3.09 -1.19 -9.75
CA MET A 112 -4.23 -1.16 -8.84
C MET A 112 -4.94 -2.53 -8.75
N ILE A 113 -5.16 -3.19 -9.88
CA ILE A 113 -5.74 -4.55 -9.90
C ILE A 113 -4.83 -5.52 -9.16
N ALA A 114 -3.52 -5.48 -9.41
CA ALA A 114 -2.55 -6.32 -8.72
C ALA A 114 -2.56 -6.08 -7.20
N LEU A 115 -2.62 -4.82 -6.75
CA LEU A 115 -2.71 -4.47 -5.32
C LEU A 115 -3.99 -5.03 -4.68
N VAL A 116 -5.14 -4.94 -5.36
CA VAL A 116 -6.41 -5.51 -4.88
C VAL A 116 -6.30 -7.04 -4.75
N LEU A 117 -5.71 -7.71 -5.74
CA LEU A 117 -5.50 -9.15 -5.70
C LEU A 117 -4.58 -9.55 -4.54
N ILE A 118 -3.43 -8.87 -4.39
CA ILE A 118 -2.49 -9.10 -3.30
C ILE A 118 -3.16 -8.91 -1.94
N ALA A 119 -3.87 -7.80 -1.74
CA ALA A 119 -4.60 -7.54 -0.51
C ALA A 119 -5.62 -8.66 -0.23
N THR A 120 -6.42 -9.02 -1.22
CA THR A 120 -7.44 -10.08 -1.09
C THR A 120 -6.82 -11.41 -0.69
N VAL A 121 -5.73 -11.83 -1.34
CA VAL A 121 -5.00 -13.06 -1.02
C VAL A 121 -4.44 -13.03 0.40
N LEU A 122 -3.83 -11.92 0.82
CA LEU A 122 -3.28 -11.76 2.16
C LEU A 122 -4.37 -11.82 3.24
N TYR A 123 -5.48 -11.10 3.07
CA TYR A 123 -6.58 -11.12 4.03
C TYR A 123 -7.29 -12.47 4.08
N THR A 124 -7.56 -13.10 2.93
CA THR A 124 -8.22 -14.41 2.90
C THR A 124 -7.35 -15.52 3.49
N SER A 125 -6.05 -15.53 3.20
CA SER A 125 -5.12 -16.48 3.81
C SER A 125 -5.00 -16.27 5.33
N ALA A 126 -4.95 -15.01 5.78
CA ALA A 126 -4.94 -14.69 7.21
C ALA A 126 -6.20 -15.21 7.92
N ILE A 127 -7.38 -14.98 7.34
CA ILE A 127 -8.66 -15.49 7.87
C ILE A 127 -8.66 -17.03 7.91
N ALA A 128 -8.19 -17.69 6.85
CA ALA A 128 -8.15 -19.15 6.79
C ALA A 128 -7.21 -19.76 7.84
N ILE A 129 -6.06 -19.13 8.08
CA ILE A 129 -5.11 -19.55 9.14
C ILE A 129 -5.71 -19.30 10.52
N PHE A 130 -6.33 -18.14 10.73
CA PHE A 130 -6.97 -17.80 11.99
C PHE A 130 -8.08 -18.77 12.36
N ASN A 131 -8.97 -19.10 11.42
CA ASN A 131 -10.09 -20.04 11.64
C ASN A 131 -9.63 -21.47 11.96
N LYS A 132 -8.42 -21.86 11.55
CA LYS A 132 -7.84 -23.18 11.87
C LYS A 132 -7.19 -23.24 13.25
N ARG A 133 -6.93 -22.10 13.90
CA ARG A 133 -6.50 -22.09 15.30
C ARG A 133 -7.73 -22.37 16.17
N ASP A 134 -7.85 -23.59 16.66
CA ASP A 134 -8.72 -23.88 17.79
C ASP A 134 -8.27 -23.03 18.97
N LEU A 135 -9.04 -21.99 19.27
CA LEU A 135 -9.00 -21.31 20.55
C LEU A 135 -9.67 -22.25 21.56
N HIS A 136 -8.89 -23.19 22.10
CA HIS A 136 -9.28 -23.82 23.37
C HIS A 136 -9.30 -22.69 24.41
N VAL A 137 -10.52 -22.27 24.76
CA VAL A 137 -10.83 -21.41 25.90
C VAL A 137 -10.71 -22.19 27.20
#